data_AF-W2VUX6-F1
#
_entry.id   AF-W2VUX6-F1
#
_cell.length_a   1.000
_cell.length_b   1.000
_cell.length_c   1.000
_cell.angle_alpha   90.00
_cell.angle_beta   90.00
_cell.angle_gamma   90.00
#
_symmetry.space_group_name_H-M   'P 1'
#
loop_
_entity.id
_entity.type
_entity.pdbx_description
1 polymer ?
#
loop_
_entity_poly.entity_id
_entity_poly.type
_entity_poly.pdbx_seq_one_letter_code
_entity_poly.pdbx_strand_id
1 'polypeptide(L)'
;MAGLVVCDDEKRIRYLYTGWAGCSHDARLMTNCELQVYKDEMFEGDQYLLVDSGFAPDDTVVPVFKKPRNGYLTEAQSMFNKDLSKIRVWNEHCIGVLKGRFFSLKGLRLRLRNEHDGERIIAWIRVCVVLHNLLLYVPRLGDSECDDPNAWIPMAQELPDLIDDGKFDNALIRSADTQGKIKRLRVMQPLLENLSSNE
;
A
#
# COMPACT_ATOMS: atom_id res chain seq x y z
N MET A 1 -5.77 13.92 12.70
CA MET A 1 -5.12 14.23 11.42
C MET A 1 -5.12 12.95 10.59
N ALA A 2 -5.44 13.04 9.31
CA ALA A 2 -5.35 11.94 8.36
C ALA A 2 -4.00 12.00 7.62
N GLY A 3 -3.54 10.86 7.11
CA GLY A 3 -2.32 10.80 6.33
C GLY A 3 -2.15 9.46 5.61
N LEU A 4 -1.35 9.48 4.54
CA LEU A 4 -0.92 8.30 3.80
C LEU A 4 0.51 7.96 4.19
N VAL A 5 0.76 6.67 4.39
CA VAL A 5 2.08 6.12 4.67
C VAL A 5 2.33 5.01 3.67
N VAL A 6 3.45 5.09 2.97
CA VAL A 6 3.98 4.00 2.13
C VAL A 6 5.21 3.45 2.83
N CYS A 7 5.21 2.16 3.12
CA CYS A 7 6.37 1.45 3.65
C CYS A 7 6.83 0.38 2.68
N ASP A 8 8.11 0.08 2.71
CA ASP A 8 8.67 -1.09 2.04
C ASP A 8 8.55 -2.36 2.92
N ASP A 9 9.00 -3.47 2.36
CA ASP A 9 9.11 -4.78 2.98
C ASP A 9 10.02 -4.78 4.23
N GLU A 10 10.97 -3.86 4.34
CA GLU A 10 11.81 -3.71 5.53
C GLU A 10 11.20 -2.77 6.60
N LYS A 11 9.92 -2.42 6.47
CA LYS A 11 9.20 -1.47 7.34
C LYS A 11 9.79 -0.06 7.34
N ARG A 12 10.60 0.30 6.32
CA ARG A 12 11.08 1.68 6.14
C ARG A 12 9.97 2.48 5.51
N ILE A 13 9.70 3.66 6.06
CA ILE A 13 8.70 4.55 5.52
C ILE A 13 9.33 5.31 4.34
N ARG A 14 8.85 5.03 3.13
CA ARG A 14 9.33 5.62 1.87
C ARG A 14 8.63 6.93 1.54
N TYR A 15 7.38 7.05 1.97
CA TYR A 15 6.58 8.24 1.71
C TYR A 15 5.63 8.51 2.88
N LEU A 16 5.50 9.79 3.23
CA LEU A 16 4.58 10.28 4.24
C LEU A 16 3.87 11.51 3.70
N TYR A 17 2.55 11.41 3.57
CA TYR A 17 1.69 12.56 3.28
C TYR A 17 0.74 12.78 4.45
N THR A 18 0.82 13.94 5.09
CA THR A 18 0.04 14.25 6.30
C THR A 18 -0.36 15.73 6.33
N GLY A 19 -1.08 16.16 7.35
CA GLY A 19 -1.61 17.53 7.48
C GLY A 19 -3.10 17.66 7.15
N TRP A 20 -3.77 16.56 6.80
CA TRP A 20 -5.20 16.58 6.47
C TRP A 20 -6.08 16.44 7.70
N ALA A 21 -7.29 17.01 7.64
CA ALA A 21 -8.29 16.84 8.68
C ALA A 21 -8.59 15.35 8.89
N GLY A 22 -8.79 14.92 10.15
CA GLY A 22 -8.98 13.49 10.47
C GLY A 22 -10.22 12.84 9.87
N CYS A 23 -11.17 13.63 9.37
CA CYS A 23 -12.37 13.18 8.66
C CYS A 23 -12.19 13.10 7.13
N SER A 24 -11.00 13.43 6.62
CA SER A 24 -10.74 13.38 5.19
C SER A 24 -10.68 11.94 4.71
N HIS A 25 -11.33 11.66 3.58
CA HIS A 25 -11.28 10.33 2.96
C HIS A 25 -9.90 10.06 2.36
N ASP A 26 -9.37 8.85 2.55
CA ASP A 26 -8.04 8.46 2.06
C ASP A 26 -7.93 8.59 0.54
N ALA A 27 -9.00 8.27 -0.21
CA ALA A 27 -9.05 8.47 -1.66
C ALA A 27 -8.80 9.95 -2.05
N ARG A 28 -9.32 10.89 -1.26
CA ARG A 28 -9.08 12.32 -1.48
C ARG A 28 -7.63 12.67 -1.20
N LEU A 29 -7.02 12.13 -0.14
CA LEU A 29 -5.60 12.33 0.13
C LEU A 29 -4.75 11.81 -1.03
N MET A 30 -5.08 10.63 -1.56
CA MET A 30 -4.35 10.02 -2.67
C MET A 30 -4.40 10.91 -3.90
N THR A 31 -5.58 11.39 -4.27
CA THR A 31 -5.74 12.27 -5.45
C THR A 31 -4.96 13.59 -5.33
N ASN A 32 -4.58 14.01 -4.11
CA ASN A 32 -3.88 15.27 -3.86
C ASN A 32 -2.41 15.09 -3.45
N CYS A 33 -1.93 13.86 -3.29
CA CYS A 33 -0.55 13.63 -2.88
C CYS A 33 0.38 13.62 -4.10
N GLU A 34 1.67 13.86 -3.85
CA GLU A 34 2.70 13.95 -4.90
C GLU A 34 2.81 12.65 -5.71
N LEU A 35 2.55 11.49 -5.07
CA LEU A 35 2.50 10.19 -5.74
C LEU A 35 1.43 10.12 -6.85
N GLN A 36 0.40 10.97 -6.83
CA GLN A 36 -0.60 11.02 -7.89
C GLN A 36 -0.48 12.25 -8.79
N VAL A 37 0.01 13.37 -8.25
CA VAL A 37 0.20 14.60 -9.02
C VAL A 37 1.41 14.50 -9.95
N TYR A 38 2.49 13.84 -9.51
CA TYR A 38 3.76 13.72 -10.23
C TYR A 38 4.10 12.25 -10.52
N LYS A 39 3.11 11.44 -10.92
CA LYS A 39 3.28 9.98 -11.12
C LYS A 39 4.46 9.64 -12.02
N ASP A 40 4.61 10.34 -13.13
CA ASP A 40 5.66 10.10 -14.13
C ASP A 40 7.07 10.36 -13.57
N GLU A 41 7.18 11.16 -12.50
CA GLU A 41 8.44 11.44 -11.81
C GLU A 41 8.65 10.54 -10.59
N MET A 42 7.56 10.05 -9.98
CA MET A 42 7.58 9.27 -8.74
C MET A 42 7.63 7.76 -8.97
N PHE A 43 7.24 7.30 -10.15
CA PHE A 43 7.22 5.88 -10.55
C PHE A 43 8.00 5.68 -11.83
N GLU A 44 8.85 4.65 -11.84
CA GLU A 44 9.58 4.23 -13.03
C GLU A 44 9.05 2.90 -13.57
N GLY A 45 8.83 2.84 -14.88
CA GLY A 45 8.42 1.62 -15.58
C GLY A 45 7.16 1.00 -15.00
N ASP A 46 7.27 -0.24 -14.54
CA ASP A 46 6.15 -1.03 -14.04
C ASP A 46 5.93 -0.88 -12.52
N GLN A 47 6.53 0.09 -11.82
CA GLN A 47 6.31 0.32 -10.39
C GLN A 47 4.84 0.68 -10.07
N TYR A 48 4.36 0.25 -8.90
CA TYR A 48 2.99 0.52 -8.43
C TYR A 48 2.88 0.46 -6.90
N LEU A 49 1.78 1.01 -6.39
CA LEU A 49 1.37 0.89 -4.99
C LEU A 49 0.22 -0.11 -4.84
N LEU A 50 0.36 -1.02 -3.88
CA LEU A 50 -0.73 -1.89 -3.44
C LEU A 50 -1.54 -1.16 -2.37
N VAL A 51 -2.85 -1.04 -2.59
CA VAL A 51 -3.72 -0.22 -1.73
C VAL A 51 -5.05 -0.91 -1.40
N ASP A 52 -5.81 -0.34 -0.47
CA ASP A 52 -7.13 -0.85 -0.10
C ASP A 52 -8.19 -0.64 -1.21
N SER A 53 -9.31 -1.34 -1.07
CA SER A 53 -10.49 -1.30 -1.95
C SER A 53 -11.14 0.08 -2.06
N GLY A 54 -10.78 1.02 -1.17
CA GLY A 54 -11.28 2.39 -1.15
C GLY A 54 -10.67 3.29 -2.22
N PHE A 55 -9.59 2.87 -2.88
CA PHE A 55 -8.91 3.64 -3.92
C PHE A 55 -9.36 3.21 -5.33
N ALA A 56 -9.30 4.13 -6.28
CA ALA A 56 -9.57 3.84 -7.68
C ALA A 56 -8.35 3.15 -8.32
N PRO A 57 -8.53 2.11 -9.15
CA PRO A 57 -7.44 1.50 -9.90
C PRO A 57 -6.84 2.50 -10.89
N ASP A 58 -5.51 2.51 -10.97
CA ASP A 58 -4.73 3.36 -11.86
C ASP A 58 -3.47 2.63 -12.34
N ASP A 59 -2.73 3.23 -13.26
CA ASP A 59 -1.44 2.73 -13.77
C ASP A 59 -0.40 2.43 -12.67
N THR A 60 -0.43 3.24 -11.62
CA THR A 60 0.49 3.25 -10.48
C THR A 60 -0.18 2.85 -9.16
N VAL A 61 -1.49 2.58 -9.18
CA VAL A 61 -2.29 2.27 -7.98
C VAL A 61 -3.14 1.02 -8.21
N VAL A 62 -2.83 -0.03 -7.45
CA VAL A 62 -3.44 -1.35 -7.58
C VAL A 62 -4.24 -1.67 -6.31
N PRO A 63 -5.57 -1.41 -6.30
CA PRO A 63 -6.42 -1.69 -5.15
C PRO A 63 -6.91 -3.14 -5.13
N VAL A 64 -7.08 -3.70 -3.93
CA VAL A 64 -7.83 -4.97 -3.73
C VAL A 64 -9.25 -4.90 -4.33
N PHE A 65 -9.80 -6.07 -4.67
CA PHE A 65 -11.15 -6.14 -5.20
C PHE A 65 -12.19 -5.88 -4.11
N LYS A 66 -13.07 -4.91 -4.34
CA LYS A 66 -14.20 -4.65 -3.45
C LYS A 66 -15.29 -5.70 -3.67
N LYS A 67 -15.78 -6.31 -2.59
CA LYS A 67 -16.92 -7.23 -2.67
C LYS A 67 -18.18 -6.49 -3.19
N PRO A 68 -18.86 -6.98 -4.23
CA PRO A 68 -20.10 -6.38 -4.72
C PRO A 68 -21.23 -6.52 -3.69
N ARG A 69 -22.16 -5.56 -3.65
CA ARG A 69 -23.27 -5.55 -2.68
C ARG A 69 -24.16 -6.81 -2.75
N ASN A 70 -24.37 -7.34 -3.96
CA ASN A 70 -25.21 -8.51 -4.24
C ASN A 70 -24.44 -9.59 -5.00
N GLY A 71 -23.14 -9.75 -4.73
CA GLY A 71 -22.29 -10.68 -5.46
C GLY A 71 -21.16 -11.25 -4.62
N TYR A 72 -20.42 -12.15 -5.25
CA TYR A 72 -19.24 -12.79 -4.69
C TYR A 72 -18.00 -12.36 -5.47
N LEU A 73 -16.86 -12.36 -4.78
CA LEU A 73 -15.58 -12.31 -5.46
C LEU A 73 -15.34 -13.68 -6.09
N THR A 74 -14.70 -13.70 -7.26
CA THR A 74 -14.20 -14.96 -7.82
C THR A 74 -13.12 -15.55 -6.89
N GLU A 75 -12.85 -16.84 -7.02
CA GLU A 75 -11.80 -17.50 -6.23
C GLU A 75 -10.45 -16.80 -6.39
N ALA A 76 -10.07 -16.51 -7.64
CA ALA A 76 -8.88 -15.73 -7.98
C ALA A 76 -8.84 -14.35 -7.29
N GLN A 77 -9.93 -13.58 -7.32
CA GLN A 77 -10.01 -12.29 -6.62
C GLN A 77 -9.92 -12.43 -5.10
N SER A 78 -10.53 -13.48 -4.55
CA SER A 78 -10.50 -13.77 -3.12
C SER A 78 -9.10 -14.16 -2.65
N MET A 79 -8.39 -14.98 -3.43
CA MET A 79 -6.99 -15.33 -3.19
C MET A 79 -6.08 -14.10 -3.24
N PHE A 80 -6.20 -13.31 -4.31
CA PHE A 80 -5.45 -12.05 -4.44
C PHE A 80 -5.68 -11.12 -3.24
N ASN A 81 -6.93 -10.93 -2.83
CA ASN A 81 -7.25 -10.12 -1.65
C ASN A 81 -6.68 -10.72 -0.36
N LYS A 82 -6.64 -12.05 -0.22
CA LYS A 82 -6.05 -12.73 0.93
C LYS A 82 -4.54 -12.46 1.03
N ASP A 83 -3.81 -12.50 -0.08
CA ASP A 83 -2.38 -12.22 -0.06
C ASP A 83 -2.08 -10.74 0.16
N LEU A 84 -2.83 -9.84 -0.50
CA LEU A 84 -2.72 -8.41 -0.21
C LEU A 84 -3.09 -8.04 1.24
N SER A 85 -3.94 -8.83 1.90
CA SER A 85 -4.22 -8.61 3.32
C SER A 85 -2.98 -8.74 4.20
N LYS A 86 -2.02 -9.61 3.84
CA LYS A 86 -0.74 -9.76 4.55
C LYS A 86 0.11 -8.49 4.44
N ILE A 87 0.15 -7.89 3.26
CA ILE A 87 0.86 -6.62 3.00
C ILE A 87 0.20 -5.48 3.78
N ARG A 88 -1.13 -5.47 3.87
CA ARG A 88 -1.82 -4.48 4.70
C ARG A 88 -1.46 -4.63 6.18
N VAL A 89 -1.43 -5.85 6.69
CA VAL A 89 -0.96 -6.15 8.06
C VAL A 89 0.47 -5.68 8.25
N TRP A 90 1.33 -5.81 7.23
CA TRP A 90 2.69 -5.29 7.27
C TRP A 90 2.76 -3.77 7.45
N ASN A 91 1.97 -3.02 6.68
CA ASN A 91 1.92 -1.57 6.80
C ASN A 91 1.32 -1.13 8.15
N GLU A 92 0.27 -1.80 8.61
CA GLU A 92 -0.30 -1.59 9.95
C GLU A 92 0.75 -1.86 11.05
N HIS A 93 1.55 -2.91 10.89
CA HIS A 93 2.64 -3.24 11.81
C HIS A 93 3.76 -2.18 11.78
N CYS A 94 4.17 -1.70 10.60
CA CYS A 94 5.11 -0.58 10.46
C CYS A 94 4.63 0.66 11.24
N ILE A 95 3.36 1.06 11.04
CA ILE A 95 2.75 2.18 11.76
C ILE A 95 2.65 1.89 13.27
N GLY A 96 2.37 0.64 13.64
CA GLY A 96 2.35 0.17 15.03
C GLY A 96 3.70 0.31 15.72
N VAL A 97 4.78 -0.11 15.05
CA VAL A 97 6.17 0.03 15.51
C VAL A 97 6.55 1.50 15.65
N LEU A 98 6.25 2.33 14.64
CA LEU A 98 6.48 3.78 14.68
C LEU A 98 5.82 4.41 15.92
N LYS A 99 4.54 4.14 16.15
CA LYS A 99 3.78 4.63 17.31
C LYS A 99 4.25 4.01 18.62
N GLY A 100 4.74 2.77 18.60
CA GLY A 100 5.31 2.08 19.76
C GLY A 100 6.65 2.68 20.20
N ARG A 101 7.50 3.04 19.23
CA ARG A 101 8.79 3.72 19.47
C ARG A 101 8.57 5.14 19.96
N PHE A 102 7.67 5.88 19.31
CA PHE A 102 7.38 7.27 19.64
C PHE A 102 5.97 7.37 20.24
N PHE A 103 5.87 7.09 21.54
CA PHE A 103 4.62 7.20 22.29
C PHE A 103 3.96 8.59 22.19
N SER A 104 4.72 9.63 21.85
CA SER A 104 4.18 10.96 21.52
C SER A 104 3.16 10.93 20.37
N LEU A 105 3.24 9.95 19.47
CA LEU A 105 2.26 9.72 18.40
C LEU A 105 1.02 8.95 18.88
N LYS A 106 1.11 8.23 20.01
CA LYS A 106 -0.03 7.53 20.63
C LYS A 106 -0.85 8.53 21.44
N GLY A 107 -1.98 8.95 20.87
CA GLY A 107 -2.87 9.88 21.55
C GLY A 107 -2.45 11.34 21.39
N LEU A 108 -1.93 11.69 20.21
CA LEU A 108 -1.71 13.07 19.77
C LEU A 108 -3.06 13.83 19.72
N ARG A 109 -3.59 14.17 20.89
CA ARG A 109 -4.81 14.96 21.11
C ARG A 109 -4.44 16.43 21.24
N LEU A 110 -3.65 16.92 20.29
CA LEU A 110 -3.26 18.32 20.29
C LEU A 110 -4.43 19.13 19.72
N ARG A 111 -4.92 20.09 20.52
CA ARG A 111 -5.88 21.09 20.04
C ARG A 111 -5.19 21.92 18.97
N LEU A 112 -5.53 21.69 17.72
CA LEU A 112 -5.17 22.56 16.60
C LEU A 112 -5.88 23.90 16.82
N ARG A 113 -5.21 24.88 17.42
CA ARG A 113 -5.79 26.21 17.66
C ARG A 113 -5.52 27.17 16.50
N ASN A 114 -4.42 26.94 15.79
CA ASN A 114 -3.96 27.75 14.68
C ASN A 114 -3.14 26.89 13.70
N GLU A 115 -2.81 27.45 12.54
CA GLU A 115 -2.04 26.78 11.49
C GLU A 115 -0.62 26.39 11.95
N HIS A 116 0.01 27.25 12.76
CA HIS A 116 1.35 27.01 13.31
C HIS A 116 1.39 25.73 14.19
N ASP A 117 0.34 25.45 14.96
CA ASP A 117 0.25 24.20 15.73
C ASP A 117 0.17 22.98 14.80
N GLY A 118 -0.52 23.12 13.66
CA GLY A 118 -0.58 22.11 12.60
C GLY A 118 0.78 21.82 11.98
N GLU A 119 1.53 22.87 11.61
CA GLU A 119 2.87 22.74 11.05
C GLU A 119 3.85 22.08 12.03
N ARG A 120 3.80 22.45 13.32
CA ARG A 120 4.61 21.81 14.37
C ARG A 120 4.30 20.32 14.48
N ILE A 121 3.03 19.93 14.39
CA ILE A 121 2.62 18.53 14.44
C ILE A 121 3.14 17.77 13.21
N ILE A 122 3.00 18.35 12.03
CA ILE A 122 3.51 17.74 10.79
C ILE A 122 5.02 17.55 10.88
N ALA A 123 5.76 18.57 11.34
CA ALA A 123 7.20 18.50 11.56
C ALA A 123 7.56 17.41 12.58
N TRP A 124 6.82 17.33 13.69
CA TRP A 124 7.01 16.29 14.71
C TRP A 124 6.83 14.88 14.15
N ILE A 125 5.75 14.64 13.41
CA ILE A 125 5.49 13.34 12.76
C ILE A 125 6.63 13.00 11.80
N ARG A 126 7.08 13.96 10.97
CA ARG A 126 8.20 13.77 10.03
C ARG A 126 9.49 13.39 10.76
N VAL A 127 9.82 14.08 11.86
CA VAL A 127 11.00 13.74 12.69
C VAL A 127 10.89 12.32 13.24
N CYS A 128 9.74 11.91 13.78
CA CYS A 128 9.54 10.53 14.24
C CYS A 128 9.74 9.51 13.12
N VAL A 129 9.27 9.80 11.90
CA VAL A 129 9.44 8.92 10.73
C VAL A 129 10.92 8.81 10.32
N VAL A 130 11.64 9.93 10.25
CA VAL A 130 13.08 9.94 9.94
C VAL A 130 13.86 9.14 10.99
N LEU A 131 13.59 9.38 12.28
CA LEU A 131 14.23 8.65 13.37
C LEU A 131 13.86 7.16 13.36
N HIS A 132 12.61 6.80 13.02
CA HIS A 132 12.22 5.40 12.86
C HIS A 132 13.06 4.70 11.79
N ASN A 133 13.20 5.32 10.61
CA ASN A 133 14.02 4.78 9.53
C ASN A 133 15.49 4.64 9.93
N LEU A 134 16.07 5.63 10.62
CA LEU A 134 17.44 5.55 11.14
C LEU A 134 17.60 4.38 12.14
N LEU A 135 16.61 4.16 13.01
CA LEU A 135 16.61 3.10 14.00
C LEU A 135 16.30 1.70 13.45
N LEU A 136 16.00 1.56 12.15
CA LEU A 136 15.93 0.25 11.50
C LEU A 136 17.33 -0.29 11.18
N TYR A 137 18.33 0.59 10.99
CA TYR A 137 19.72 0.17 10.77
C TYR A 137 20.46 -0.27 12.04
N VAL A 138 19.82 -0.12 13.20
CA VAL A 138 20.37 -0.58 14.48
C VAL A 138 19.69 -1.89 14.84
N PRO A 139 20.41 -3.03 14.81
CA PRO A 139 19.84 -4.32 15.20
C PRO A 139 19.28 -4.23 16.62
N ARG A 140 18.00 -4.54 16.81
CA ARG A 140 17.43 -4.65 18.15
C ARG A 140 17.57 -6.08 18.65
N LEU A 141 17.99 -6.24 19.90
CA LEU A 141 17.89 -7.51 20.59
C LEU A 141 16.41 -7.95 20.62
N GLY A 142 16.08 -9.04 19.93
CA GLY A 142 14.75 -9.66 19.96
C GLY A 142 13.83 -9.39 18.76
N ASP A 143 14.28 -8.68 17.72
CA ASP A 143 13.55 -8.66 16.45
C ASP A 143 13.73 -10.04 15.78
N SER A 144 12.69 -10.87 15.75
CA SER A 144 12.70 -12.13 15.02
C SER A 144 12.49 -11.87 13.53
N GLU A 145 13.38 -12.41 12.68
CA GLU A 145 13.32 -12.38 11.21
C GLU A 145 12.11 -13.14 10.62
N CYS A 146 11.14 -13.57 11.43
CA CYS A 146 10.15 -14.59 11.04
C CYS A 146 9.09 -14.12 10.03
N ASP A 147 8.99 -12.83 9.77
CA ASP A 147 8.03 -12.28 8.82
C ASP A 147 8.79 -11.54 7.71
N ASP A 148 9.24 -12.24 6.68
CA ASP A 148 9.76 -11.62 5.45
C ASP A 148 8.61 -11.41 4.45
N PRO A 149 8.23 -10.16 4.11
CA PRO A 149 7.19 -9.90 3.11
C PRO A 149 7.61 -10.35 1.70
N ASN A 150 8.90 -10.37 1.39
CA ASN A 150 9.41 -10.75 0.07
C ASN A 150 9.25 -12.25 -0.21
N ALA A 151 9.07 -13.08 0.83
CA ALA A 151 8.78 -14.50 0.66
C ALA A 151 7.46 -14.77 -0.08
N TRP A 152 6.54 -13.80 -0.10
CA TRP A 152 5.20 -13.94 -0.68
C TRP A 152 4.88 -12.90 -1.77
N ILE A 153 5.69 -11.84 -1.87
CA ILE A 153 5.53 -10.79 -2.86
C ILE A 153 6.62 -10.99 -3.91
N PRO A 154 6.28 -11.28 -5.17
CA PRO A 154 7.25 -11.28 -6.25
C PRO A 154 7.95 -9.92 -6.27
N MET A 155 9.28 -9.91 -6.07
CA MET A 155 10.08 -8.73 -6.41
C MET A 155 9.74 -8.34 -7.85
N ALA A 156 9.67 -7.03 -8.12
CA ALA A 156 9.27 -6.48 -9.42
C ALA A 156 10.14 -7.07 -10.56
N GLN A 157 9.67 -8.17 -11.14
CA GLN A 157 9.96 -8.57 -12.51
C GLN A 157 9.12 -7.69 -13.42
N GLU A 158 9.53 -7.57 -14.69
CA GLU A 158 8.65 -7.02 -15.72
C GLU A 158 7.30 -7.73 -15.65
N LEU A 159 6.22 -6.96 -15.50
CA LEU A 159 4.90 -7.56 -15.36
C LEU A 159 4.57 -8.29 -16.67
N PRO A 160 3.96 -9.48 -16.61
CA PRO A 160 3.65 -10.22 -17.83
C PRO A 160 2.70 -9.42 -18.72
N ASP A 161 2.89 -9.51 -20.03
CA ASP A 161 1.86 -9.09 -20.98
C ASP A 161 0.65 -10.01 -20.84
N LEU A 162 -0.56 -9.43 -20.77
CA LEU A 162 -1.79 -10.23 -20.78
C LEU A 162 -1.99 -10.79 -22.18
N ILE A 163 -1.47 -11.99 -22.42
CA ILE A 163 -1.77 -12.76 -23.63
C ILE A 163 -3.07 -13.53 -23.37
N ASP A 164 -4.05 -13.44 -24.28
CA ASP A 164 -5.27 -14.26 -24.24
C ASP A 164 -4.91 -15.72 -24.56
N ASP A 165 -4.40 -16.43 -23.56
CA ASP A 165 -4.00 -17.84 -23.62
C ASP A 165 -5.15 -18.81 -23.26
N GLY A 166 -6.34 -18.24 -22.99
CA GLY A 166 -7.54 -18.99 -22.62
C GLY A 166 -7.53 -19.58 -21.21
N LYS A 167 -6.51 -19.33 -20.38
CA LYS A 167 -6.41 -19.86 -19.01
C LYS A 167 -6.77 -18.84 -17.93
N PHE A 168 -6.68 -17.55 -18.24
CA PHE A 168 -7.21 -16.49 -17.40
C PHE A 168 -8.67 -16.19 -17.79
N ASP A 169 -9.53 -16.01 -16.78
CA ASP A 169 -10.97 -15.83 -16.94
C ASP A 169 -11.26 -14.71 -17.96
N ASN A 170 -11.54 -15.12 -19.19
CA ASN A 170 -11.59 -14.26 -20.37
C ASN A 170 -12.60 -13.10 -20.20
N ALA A 171 -13.59 -13.30 -19.32
CA ALA A 171 -14.56 -12.30 -18.90
C ALA A 171 -13.95 -11.13 -18.07
N LEU A 172 -12.97 -11.38 -17.20
CA LEU A 172 -12.34 -10.35 -16.38
C LEU A 172 -11.48 -9.39 -17.22
N ILE A 173 -10.68 -9.94 -18.15
CA ILE A 173 -9.89 -9.15 -19.10
C ILE A 173 -10.82 -8.32 -19.99
N ARG A 174 -11.89 -8.93 -20.53
CA ARG A 174 -12.90 -8.21 -21.33
C ARG A 174 -13.63 -7.10 -20.55
N SER A 175 -13.74 -7.23 -19.23
CA SER A 175 -14.35 -6.22 -18.35
C SER A 175 -13.41 -5.09 -17.92
N ALA A 176 -12.09 -5.26 -18.13
CA ALA A 176 -11.07 -4.29 -17.79
C ALA A 176 -10.93 -3.23 -18.90
N ASP A 177 -11.83 -2.26 -18.88
CA ASP A 177 -11.93 -1.13 -19.82
C ASP A 177 -10.85 -0.04 -19.64
N THR A 178 -10.02 -0.11 -18.59
CA THR A 178 -9.09 0.94 -18.18
C THR A 178 -7.72 0.36 -17.89
N GLN A 179 -6.66 1.14 -18.16
CA GLN A 179 -5.27 0.71 -17.95
C GLN A 179 -5.00 0.29 -16.51
N GLY A 180 -5.56 0.99 -15.50
CA GLY A 180 -5.42 0.59 -14.11
C GLY A 180 -6.10 -0.75 -13.77
N LYS A 181 -7.24 -1.06 -14.39
CA LYS A 181 -7.88 -2.39 -14.23
C LYS A 181 -7.02 -3.48 -14.89
N ILE A 182 -6.45 -3.20 -16.06
CA ILE A 182 -5.53 -4.11 -16.77
C ILE A 182 -4.27 -4.36 -15.93
N LYS A 183 -3.63 -3.29 -15.40
CA LYS A 183 -2.47 -3.37 -14.52
C LYS A 183 -2.75 -4.26 -13.31
N ARG A 184 -3.90 -4.10 -12.65
CA ARG A 184 -4.28 -4.96 -11.53
C ARG A 184 -4.37 -6.43 -11.93
N LEU A 185 -4.89 -6.75 -13.11
CA LEU A 185 -4.93 -8.13 -13.60
C LEU A 185 -3.52 -8.67 -13.88
N ARG A 186 -2.62 -7.86 -14.48
CA ARG A 186 -1.20 -8.21 -14.68
C ARG A 186 -0.50 -8.52 -13.36
N VAL A 187 -0.79 -7.75 -12.30
CA VAL A 187 -0.24 -8.00 -10.96
C VAL A 187 -0.84 -9.26 -10.32
N MET A 188 -2.12 -9.54 -10.56
CA MET A 188 -2.79 -10.72 -10.01
C MET A 188 -2.27 -12.04 -10.59
N GLN A 189 -1.87 -12.07 -11.86
CA GLN A 189 -1.51 -13.30 -12.57
C GLN A 189 -0.30 -14.05 -11.96
N PRO A 190 0.89 -13.44 -11.81
CA PRO A 190 2.04 -14.11 -11.20
C PRO A 190 1.80 -14.56 -9.76
N LEU A 191 0.99 -13.82 -9.01
CA LEU A 191 0.64 -14.16 -7.63
C LEU A 191 -0.15 -15.48 -7.56
N LEU A 192 -1.02 -15.75 -8.54
CA LEU A 192 -1.78 -17.00 -8.59
C LEU A 192 -0.93 -18.18 -9.11
N GLU A 193 -0.05 -17.94 -10.09
CA GLU A 193 0.83 -18.97 -10.66
C GLU A 193 1.86 -19.49 -9.64
N ASN A 194 2.44 -18.60 -8.83
CA ASN A 194 3.38 -18.97 -7.76
C ASN A 194 2.74 -19.83 -6.66
N LEU A 195 1.42 -19.78 -6.49
CA LEU A 195 0.69 -20.60 -5.51
C LEU A 195 0.37 -21.98 -6.05
N SER A 196 0.04 -22.11 -7.34
CA SER A 196 -0.17 -23.41 -8.00
C SER A 196 1.09 -24.27 -8.11
N SER A 197 2.27 -23.66 -7.95
CA SER A 197 3.58 -24.32 -8.02
C SER A 197 4.08 -24.81 -6.65
N ASN A 198 3.40 -24.46 -5.55
CA ASN A 198 3.75 -24.79 -4.18
C ASN A 198 2.76 -25.80 -3.53
N GLU A 199 1.86 -26.40 -4.31
CA GLU A 199 1.05 -27.58 -3.96
C GLU A 199 1.69 -28.86 -4.52
#